data_AF-A0AAV8XPQ1-F1
#
_entry.id   AF-A0AAV8XPQ1-F1
#
_cell.length_a   1.000
_cell.length_b   1.000
_cell.length_c   1.000
_cell.angle_alpha   90.00
_cell.angle_beta   90.00
_cell.angle_gamma   90.00
#
_symmetry.space_group_name_H-M   'P 1'
#
loop_
_entity.id
_entity.type
_entity.pdbx_description
1 polymer ?
#
loop_
_entity_poly.entity_id
_entity_poly.type
_entity_poly.pdbx_seq_one_letter_code
_entity_poly.pdbx_strand_id
1 'polypeptide(L)' 'MMCPMRSILVVFFTLATLSFLVEANPIGVCIRNCAQCKKMFGPYFEGQLCADACVKFKGKIIPDCEDIASIAPFLSKFD' A
#
# COMPACT_ATOMS: atom_id res chain seq x y z
N MET A 1 -24.18 -30.63 31.18
CA MET A 1 -23.54 -30.51 29.85
C MET A 1 -23.33 -29.03 29.54
N MET A 2 -22.13 -28.53 29.83
CA MET A 2 -21.70 -27.13 29.61
C MET A 2 -20.18 -27.12 29.43
N CYS A 3 -19.54 -26.27 28.63
CA CYS A 3 -20.07 -25.43 27.55
C CYS A 3 -18.92 -25.20 26.52
N PRO A 4 -18.78 -26.05 25.47
CA PRO A 4 -17.69 -25.91 24.48
C PRO A 4 -17.75 -24.55 23.78
N MET A 5 -18.95 -23.98 23.68
CA MET A 5 -19.24 -22.65 23.15
C MET A 5 -18.39 -21.54 23.79
N ARG A 6 -18.08 -21.62 25.09
CA ARG A 6 -17.27 -20.60 25.78
C ARG A 6 -15.78 -20.67 25.37
N SER A 7 -15.25 -21.87 25.14
CA SER A 7 -13.88 -22.05 24.64
C SER A 7 -13.77 -21.67 23.16
N ILE A 8 -14.77 -22.04 22.34
CA ILE A 8 -14.84 -21.65 20.92
C ILE A 8 -14.88 -20.12 20.80
N LEU A 9 -15.70 -19.44 21.60
CA LEU A 9 -15.78 -17.97 21.59
C LEU A 9 -14.43 -17.31 21.94
N VAL A 10 -13.71 -17.84 22.93
CA VAL A 10 -12.35 -17.37 23.28
C VAL A 10 -11.34 -17.60 22.15
N VAL A 11 -11.41 -18.75 21.46
CA VAL A 11 -10.54 -19.05 20.31
C VAL A 11 -10.82 -18.08 19.15
N PHE A 12 -12.09 -17.82 18.82
CA PHE A 12 -12.44 -16.81 17.82
C PHE A 12 -12.00 -15.40 18.22
N PHE A 13 -12.15 -15.02 19.49
CA PHE A 13 -11.74 -13.70 19.98
C PHE A 13 -10.21 -13.51 19.93
N THR A 14 -9.43 -14.55 20.27
CA THR A 14 -7.96 -14.52 20.20
C THR A 14 -7.44 -14.53 18.75
N LEU A 15 -8.09 -15.27 17.83
CA LEU A 15 -7.80 -15.20 16.39
C LEU A 15 -8.14 -13.82 15.79
N ALA A 16 -9.24 -13.20 16.22
CA ALA A 16 -9.60 -11.85 15.81
C ALA A 16 -8.54 -10.83 16.26
N THR A 17 -8.06 -10.88 17.51
CA THR A 17 -7.03 -9.94 18.00
C THR A 17 -5.70 -10.03 17.24
N LEU A 18 -5.29 -11.23 16.78
CA LEU A 18 -4.08 -11.41 15.99
C LEU A 18 -4.16 -10.75 14.60
N SER A 19 -5.36 -10.64 14.04
CA SER A 19 -5.58 -10.06 12.70
C SER A 19 -5.28 -8.54 12.65
N PHE A 20 -5.29 -7.85 13.78
CA PHE A 20 -5.02 -6.40 13.86
C PHE A 20 -3.51 -6.05 13.94
N LEU A 21 -2.62 -7.05 14.06
CA LEU A 21 -1.17 -6.87 14.09
C LEU A 21 -0.52 -6.83 12.69
N VAL A 22 -1.30 -6.58 11.64
CA VAL A 22 -0.74 -6.25 10.31
C VAL A 22 -0.16 -4.85 10.38
N GLU A 23 1.13 -4.76 10.72
CA GLU A 23 1.88 -3.52 10.57
C GLU A 23 1.84 -3.10 9.11
N ALA A 24 1.28 -1.92 8.84
CA ALA A 24 1.20 -1.39 7.50
C ALA A 24 2.62 -1.25 6.95
N ASN A 25 2.92 -1.88 5.81
CA ASN A 25 4.18 -1.71 5.12
C ASN A 25 4.05 -0.52 4.14
N PRO A 26 4.41 0.72 4.54
CA PRO A 26 4.16 1.91 3.72
C PRO A 26 4.96 1.87 2.42
N ILE A 27 6.16 1.27 2.43
CA ILE A 27 6.99 1.08 1.23
C ILE A 27 6.25 0.15 0.24
N GLY A 28 5.70 -0.96 0.74
CA GLY A 28 4.91 -1.89 -0.07
C GLY A 28 3.61 -1.28 -0.62
N VAL A 29 2.94 -0.41 0.14
CA VAL A 29 1.77 0.37 -0.36
C VAL A 29 2.21 1.36 -1.44
N CYS A 30 3.29 2.12 -1.19
CA CYS A 30 3.82 3.11 -2.12
C CYS A 30 4.22 2.49 -3.47
N ILE A 31 5.00 1.39 -3.45
CA ILE A 31 5.44 0.69 -4.67
C ILE A 31 4.24 0.10 -5.46
N ARG A 32 3.20 -0.39 -4.77
CA ARG A 32 1.96 -0.85 -5.45
C ARG A 32 1.25 0.30 -6.17
N ASN A 33 1.21 1.50 -5.58
CA ASN A 33 0.67 2.68 -6.25
C ASN A 33 1.54 3.10 -7.44
N CYS A 34 2.87 3.13 -7.32
CA CYS A 34 3.76 3.35 -8.48
C CYS A 34 3.47 2.37 -9.64
N ALA A 35 3.24 1.08 -9.34
CA ALA A 35 2.90 0.08 -10.34
C ALA A 35 1.49 0.29 -10.95
N GLN A 36 0.53 0.80 -10.18
CA GLN A 36 -0.79 1.19 -10.67
C GLN A 36 -0.71 2.42 -11.59
N CYS A 37 0.02 3.47 -11.18
CA CYS A 37 0.18 4.67 -11.99
C CYS A 37 0.93 4.35 -13.30
N LYS A 38 1.96 3.48 -13.25
CA LYS A 38 2.65 3.01 -14.47
C LYS A 38 1.72 2.25 -15.43
N LYS A 39 0.67 1.58 -14.95
CA LYS A 39 -0.35 0.95 -15.81
C LYS A 39 -1.33 1.96 -16.42
N MET A 40 -1.68 3.03 -15.70
CA MET A 40 -2.55 4.09 -16.24
C MET A 40 -1.84 4.98 -17.25
N PHE A 41 -0.67 5.51 -16.88
CA PHE A 41 0.06 6.51 -17.67
C PHE A 41 1.08 5.89 -18.64
N GLY A 42 1.32 4.57 -18.56
CA GLY A 42 2.14 3.84 -19.52
C GLY A 42 3.56 4.42 -19.66
N PRO A 43 4.01 4.83 -20.86
CA PRO A 43 5.35 5.39 -21.03
C PRO A 43 5.56 6.71 -20.30
N TYR A 44 4.52 7.53 -20.12
CA TYR A 44 4.59 8.90 -19.57
C TYR A 44 4.84 8.99 -18.06
N PHE A 45 5.06 7.86 -17.38
CA PHE A 45 5.28 7.79 -15.94
C PHE A 45 6.55 7.01 -15.59
N GLU A 46 7.46 7.64 -14.87
CA GLU A 46 8.75 7.10 -14.45
C GLU A 46 8.60 6.17 -13.23
N GLY A 47 8.03 4.99 -13.47
CA GLY A 47 7.74 4.01 -12.41
C GLY A 47 8.96 3.56 -11.59
N GLN A 48 10.16 3.57 -12.18
CA GLN A 48 11.42 3.33 -11.45
C GLN A 48 11.72 4.49 -10.49
N LEU A 49 11.69 5.74 -10.97
CA LEU A 49 11.91 6.94 -10.15
C LEU A 49 10.90 7.03 -8.99
N CYS A 50 9.65 6.64 -9.24
CA CYS A 50 8.61 6.52 -8.21
C CYS A 50 8.95 5.46 -7.15
N ALA A 51 9.37 4.26 -7.57
CA ALA A 51 9.76 3.19 -6.64
C ALA A 51 11.01 3.56 -5.81
N ASP A 52 12.00 4.21 -6.42
CA ASP A 52 13.18 4.74 -5.72
C ASP A 52 12.79 5.79 -4.68
N ALA A 53 11.85 6.68 -5.00
CA ALA A 53 11.28 7.64 -4.04
C ALA A 53 10.57 6.92 -2.88
N CYS A 54 9.79 5.87 -3.14
CA CYS A 54 9.17 5.06 -2.09
C CYS A 54 10.19 4.47 -1.11
N VAL A 55 11.32 3.95 -1.60
CA VAL A 55 12.40 3.41 -0.75
C VAL A 55 13.10 4.55 0.01
N LYS A 56 13.50 5.62 -0.70
CA LYS A 56 14.20 6.78 -0.14
C LYS A 56 13.44 7.46 1.00
N PHE A 57 12.13 7.64 0.83
CA PHE A 57 11.25 8.28 1.83
C PHE A 57 10.54 7.28 2.75
N LYS A 58 10.90 5.98 2.69
CA LYS A 58 10.31 4.90 3.49
C LYS A 58 8.77 4.84 3.42
N GLY A 59 8.22 5.12 2.23
CA GLY A 59 6.78 5.14 1.96
C GLY A 59 5.99 6.23 2.69
N LYS A 60 6.64 7.26 3.25
CA LYS A 60 5.95 8.39 3.90
C LYS A 60 5.17 9.29 2.94
N ILE A 61 5.54 9.26 1.66
CA ILE A 61 4.85 9.94 0.57
C ILE A 61 4.36 8.80 -0.33
N ILE A 62 3.04 8.65 -0.43
CA ILE A 62 2.40 7.63 -1.27
C ILE A 62 1.79 8.37 -2.46
N PRO A 63 2.17 8.05 -3.71
CA PRO A 63 1.56 8.66 -4.88
C PRO A 63 0.10 8.19 -5.00
N ASP A 64 -0.78 9.11 -5.35
CA ASP A 64 -2.14 8.81 -5.77
C ASP A 64 -2.22 9.01 -7.29
N CYS A 65 -2.65 7.99 -8.02
CA CYS A 65 -2.69 8.02 -9.48
C CYS A 65 -3.81 8.90 -10.03
N GLU A 66 -4.80 9.27 -9.20
CA GLU A 66 -5.90 10.15 -9.57
C GLU A 66 -5.58 11.63 -9.24
N ASP A 67 -4.64 11.89 -8.31
CA ASP A 67 -4.13 13.23 -8.03
C ASP A 67 -2.84 13.53 -8.83
N ILE A 68 -2.99 14.29 -9.91
CA ILE A 68 -1.89 14.74 -10.77
C ILE A 68 -0.80 15.48 -9.96
N ALA A 69 -1.14 16.22 -8.89
CA ALA A 69 -0.15 16.92 -8.08
C ALA A 69 0.76 15.96 -7.29
N SER A 70 0.21 14.81 -6.87
CA SER A 70 0.92 13.74 -6.17
C SER A 70 1.92 13.01 -7.09
N ILE A 71 1.57 12.83 -8.37
CA ILE A 71 2.41 12.13 -9.37
C ILE A 71 3.26 13.04 -10.26
N ALA A 72 3.05 14.36 -10.26
CA ALA A 72 3.78 15.31 -11.11
C ALA A 72 5.32 15.15 -11.11
N PRO A 73 6.01 14.82 -9.98
CA PRO A 73 7.46 14.58 -9.98
C PRO A 73 7.92 13.35 -10.78
N PHE A 74 6.99 12.46 -11.16
CA PHE A 74 7.25 11.20 -11.84
C PHE A 74 6.65 11.17 -13.26
N LEU A 75 6.02 12.26 -13.72
CA LEU A 75 5.52 12.35 -15.09
C LEU A 75 6.63 12.86 -16.02
N SER A 76 6.88 12.11 -17.09
CA SER A 76 7.77 12.53 -18.17
C SER A 76 7.11 13.70 -18.92
N LYS A 77 7.89 14.66 -19.42
CA LYS A 77 7.33 15.74 -20.26
C LYS A 77 6.77 15.15 -21.56
N PHE A 78 5.65 15.70 -22.01
CA PHE A 78 5.21 15.56 -23.39
C PHE A 78 6.11 16.46 -24.26
N ASP A 79 6.97 15.85 -25.06
CA ASP A 79 7.57 16.44 -26.28
C ASP A 79 6.65 16.18 -27.48
#